data_AF-A0A7V0NZF6-F1
#
_entry.id   AF-A0A7V0NZF6-F1
#
_cell.length_a   1.000
_cell.length_b   1.000
_cell.length_c   1.000
_cell.angle_alpha   90.00
_cell.angle_beta   90.00
_cell.angle_gamma   90.00
#
_symmetry.space_group_name_H-M   'P 1'
#
loop_
_entity.id
_entity.type
_entity.pdbx_description
1 polymer ?
#
loop_
_entity_poly.entity_id
_entity_poly.type
_entity_poly.pdbx_seq_one_letter_code
_entity_poly.pdbx_strand_id
1 'polypeptide(L)'
;MKKANIACILILLCCSLSNAQDISGPLSGTLGPGTYYVVGDISVQNGDSLLIAAGTTLLMTGEHAFSVFGHLHAAGTETDSVIFNVNTGVSYWDGIHFHNPTSSSSILEYCLVRKSNNRGISLVMSSPTISHCRIQDNLASYS
;
A
#
# COMPACT_ATOMS: atom_id res chain seq x y z
N MET A 1 52.55 -8.58 -8.32
CA MET A 1 51.62 -7.57 -7.76
C MET A 1 50.33 -7.61 -8.57
N LYS A 2 49.23 -8.08 -7.97
CA LYS A 2 47.93 -8.25 -8.65
C LYS A 2 47.22 -6.90 -8.74
N LYS A 3 46.87 -6.45 -9.94
CA LYS A 3 46.01 -5.28 -10.14
C LYS A 3 44.57 -5.68 -9.82
N ALA A 4 43.98 -5.06 -8.79
CA ALA A 4 42.58 -5.24 -8.46
C ALA A 4 41.73 -4.41 -9.43
N ASN A 5 40.89 -5.06 -10.22
CA ASN A 5 39.89 -4.40 -11.05
C ASN A 5 38.71 -4.02 -10.16
N ILE A 6 38.59 -2.72 -9.86
CA ILE A 6 37.40 -2.17 -9.20
C ILE A 6 36.31 -2.08 -10.26
N ALA A 7 35.41 -3.06 -10.27
CA ALA A 7 34.17 -2.97 -11.02
C ALA A 7 33.20 -2.08 -10.24
N CYS A 8 33.12 -0.80 -10.61
CA CYS A 8 31.99 0.05 -10.23
C CYS A 8 30.74 -0.48 -10.94
N ILE A 9 29.94 -1.25 -10.21
CA ILE A 9 28.59 -1.65 -10.64
C ILE A 9 27.73 -0.40 -10.59
N LEU A 10 27.58 0.29 -11.72
CA LEU A 10 26.51 1.26 -11.91
C LEU A 10 25.20 0.47 -11.85
N ILE A 11 24.48 0.57 -10.74
CA ILE A 11 23.07 0.21 -10.69
C ILE A 11 22.36 1.24 -11.57
N LEU A 12 22.07 0.86 -12.81
CA LEU A 12 21.18 1.64 -13.67
C LEU A 12 19.81 1.63 -12.98
N LEU A 13 19.48 2.73 -12.29
CA LEU A 13 18.15 2.97 -11.76
C LEU A 13 17.26 3.26 -12.99
N CYS A 14 16.78 2.20 -13.62
CA CYS A 14 15.77 2.31 -14.66
C CYS A 14 14.48 2.74 -13.99
N CYS A 15 14.28 4.06 -13.88
CA CYS A 15 12.98 4.62 -13.55
C CYS A 15 12.09 4.39 -14.78
N SER A 16 11.46 3.21 -14.86
CA SER A 16 10.39 2.99 -15.83
C SER A 16 9.25 3.91 -15.45
N LEU A 17 8.78 4.75 -16.39
CA LEU A 17 7.47 5.37 -16.27
C LEU A 17 6.43 4.24 -16.20
N SER A 18 6.01 3.90 -14.99
CA SER A 18 4.86 3.02 -14.78
C SER A 18 3.63 3.79 -15.24
N ASN A 19 3.00 3.32 -16.31
CA ASN A 19 1.68 3.81 -16.69
C ASN A 19 0.69 3.40 -15.60
N ALA A 20 -0.31 4.23 -15.37
CA ALA A 20 -1.32 3.90 -14.38
C ALA A 20 -2.02 2.58 -14.73
N GLN A 21 -2.03 1.64 -13.79
CA GLN A 21 -2.54 0.28 -13.99
C GLN A 21 -3.80 0.06 -13.16
N ASP A 22 -4.82 -0.50 -13.79
CA ASP A 22 -6.04 -0.96 -13.12
C ASP A 22 -5.75 -2.27 -12.39
N ILE A 23 -6.10 -2.35 -11.10
CA ILE A 23 -5.91 -3.51 -10.24
C ILE A 23 -7.18 -3.83 -9.45
N SER A 24 -7.40 -5.13 -9.21
CA SER A 24 -8.46 -5.66 -8.35
C SER A 24 -8.13 -7.11 -7.96
N GLY A 25 -8.80 -7.65 -6.94
CA GLY A 25 -8.65 -9.03 -6.49
C GLY A 25 -7.43 -9.29 -5.59
N PRO A 26 -7.02 -10.57 -5.44
CA PRO A 26 -5.85 -10.95 -4.67
C PRO A 26 -4.55 -10.36 -5.24
N LEU A 27 -3.72 -9.79 -4.36
CA LEU A 27 -2.43 -9.18 -4.67
C LEU A 27 -1.32 -9.86 -3.85
N SER A 28 -0.18 -10.08 -4.49
CA SER A 28 1.06 -10.57 -3.87
C SER A 28 2.28 -10.06 -4.65
N GLY A 29 3.47 -10.20 -4.06
CA GLY A 29 4.72 -9.72 -4.67
C GLY A 29 4.99 -8.25 -4.37
N THR A 30 5.42 -7.49 -5.38
CA THR A 30 5.79 -6.08 -5.23
C THR A 30 4.92 -5.19 -6.12
N LEU A 31 4.39 -4.12 -5.54
CA LEU A 31 3.66 -3.07 -6.22
C LEU A 31 4.46 -1.76 -6.17
N GLY A 32 4.60 -1.11 -7.34
CA GLY A 32 5.19 0.21 -7.50
C GLY A 32 6.71 0.27 -7.66
N PRO A 33 7.26 1.50 -7.77
CA PRO A 33 6.59 2.80 -7.63
C PRO A 33 5.60 3.12 -8.76
N GLY A 34 4.70 4.08 -8.54
CA GLY A 34 3.75 4.56 -9.55
C GLY A 34 2.31 4.70 -9.06
N THR A 35 1.39 5.02 -9.97
CA THR A 35 -0.03 5.16 -9.65
C THR A 35 -0.80 3.92 -10.09
N TYR A 36 -1.69 3.41 -9.25
CA TYR A 36 -2.55 2.26 -9.52
C TYR A 36 -4.01 2.64 -9.26
N TYR A 37 -4.89 2.35 -10.21
CA TYR A 37 -6.33 2.54 -10.03
C TYR A 37 -6.93 1.26 -9.48
N VAL A 38 -7.50 1.34 -8.29
CA VAL A 38 -8.15 0.20 -7.64
C VAL A 38 -9.60 0.17 -8.12
N VAL A 39 -9.90 -0.73 -9.06
CA VAL A 39 -11.18 -0.82 -9.78
C VAL A 39 -12.17 -1.85 -9.20
N GLY A 40 -11.78 -2.44 -8.08
CA GLY A 40 -12.54 -3.43 -7.32
C GLY A 40 -11.84 -3.67 -5.98
N ASP A 41 -12.45 -4.47 -5.12
CA ASP A 41 -11.81 -4.84 -3.85
C ASP A 41 -10.46 -5.51 -4.10
N ILE A 42 -9.48 -5.20 -3.25
CA ILE A 42 -8.15 -5.81 -3.28
C ILE A 42 -7.88 -6.53 -1.98
N SER A 43 -7.02 -7.54 -2.03
CA SER A 43 -6.69 -8.31 -0.83
C SER A 43 -5.28 -8.89 -0.84
N VAL A 44 -4.70 -9.05 0.35
CA VAL A 44 -3.53 -9.94 0.55
C VAL A 44 -4.04 -11.20 1.22
N GLN A 45 -3.98 -12.34 0.53
CA GLN A 45 -4.53 -13.60 1.04
C GLN A 45 -3.62 -14.23 2.10
N ASN A 46 -4.15 -15.18 2.86
CA ASN A 46 -3.37 -15.91 3.86
C ASN A 46 -2.23 -16.69 3.18
N GLY A 47 -1.01 -16.61 3.72
CA GLY A 47 0.19 -17.17 3.12
C GLY A 47 0.88 -16.28 2.08
N ASP A 48 0.21 -15.21 1.62
CA ASP A 48 0.78 -14.25 0.69
C ASP A 48 1.42 -13.06 1.39
N SER A 49 2.31 -12.39 0.67
CA SER A 49 2.91 -11.12 1.08
C SER A 49 2.85 -10.11 -0.06
N LEU A 50 2.52 -8.87 0.27
CA LEU A 50 2.56 -7.74 -0.65
C LEU A 50 3.49 -6.65 -0.10
N LEU A 51 4.51 -6.30 -0.87
CA LEU A 51 5.34 -5.12 -0.68
C LEU A 51 4.80 -3.98 -1.54
N ILE A 52 4.52 -2.83 -0.95
CA ILE A 52 4.19 -1.59 -1.68
C ILE A 52 5.37 -0.64 -1.51
N ALA A 53 6.05 -0.34 -2.62
CA ALA A 53 7.26 0.47 -2.63
C ALA A 53 6.96 1.96 -2.36
N ALA A 54 7.95 2.70 -1.86
CA ALA A 54 7.89 4.15 -1.76
C ALA A 54 7.51 4.80 -3.11
N GLY A 55 6.74 5.89 -3.06
CA GLY A 55 6.23 6.58 -4.26
C GLY A 55 5.09 5.86 -4.97
N THR A 56 4.45 4.90 -4.30
CA THR A 56 3.26 4.23 -4.83
C THR A 56 1.99 4.92 -4.37
N THR A 57 1.09 5.23 -5.30
CA THR A 57 -0.24 5.78 -5.03
C THR A 57 -1.31 4.79 -5.50
N LEU A 58 -2.17 4.37 -4.59
CA LEU A 58 -3.38 3.60 -4.89
C LEU A 58 -4.58 4.56 -4.87
N LEU A 59 -5.26 4.67 -6.01
CA LEU A 59 -6.42 5.52 -6.23
C LEU A 59 -7.68 4.67 -6.39
N MET A 60 -8.50 4.61 -5.36
CA MET A 60 -9.76 3.86 -5.34
C MET A 60 -10.78 4.53 -6.26
N THR A 61 -11.32 3.77 -7.22
CA THR A 61 -12.31 4.29 -8.19
C THR A 61 -13.76 4.14 -7.72
N GLY A 62 -13.97 3.66 -6.49
CA GLY A 62 -15.27 3.44 -5.88
C GLY A 62 -15.13 3.07 -4.39
N GLU A 63 -16.23 2.62 -3.79
CA GLU A 63 -16.27 2.14 -2.39
C GLU A 63 -15.65 0.74 -2.26
N HIS A 64 -14.37 0.64 -2.58
CA HIS A 64 -13.59 -0.59 -2.56
C HIS A 64 -12.83 -0.75 -1.24
N ALA A 65 -12.75 -1.99 -0.77
CA ALA A 65 -12.01 -2.38 0.42
C ALA A 65 -10.62 -2.89 0.09
N PHE A 66 -9.67 -2.69 1.03
CA PHE A 66 -8.39 -3.37 1.03
C PHE A 66 -8.27 -4.32 2.23
N SER A 67 -8.52 -5.60 1.99
CA SER A 67 -8.55 -6.64 3.04
C SER A 67 -7.21 -7.38 3.15
N VAL A 68 -6.56 -7.32 4.31
CA VAL A 68 -5.25 -7.91 4.56
C VAL A 68 -5.40 -9.11 5.50
N PHE A 69 -5.31 -10.32 4.94
CA PHE A 69 -5.27 -11.59 5.68
C PHE A 69 -3.85 -12.15 5.80
N GLY A 70 -2.97 -11.85 4.83
CA GLY A 70 -1.54 -12.16 4.83
C GLY A 70 -0.69 -11.01 5.35
N HIS A 71 0.47 -10.80 4.73
CA HIS A 71 1.44 -9.79 5.17
C HIS A 71 1.48 -8.59 4.21
N LEU A 72 1.17 -7.40 4.72
CA LEU A 72 1.33 -6.15 3.98
C LEU A 72 2.55 -5.39 4.50
N HIS A 73 3.49 -5.08 3.61
CA HIS A 73 4.59 -4.16 3.90
C HIS A 73 4.47 -2.94 2.99
N ALA A 74 3.85 -1.86 3.48
CA ALA A 74 3.80 -0.58 2.77
C ALA A 74 4.94 0.30 3.30
N ALA A 75 6.00 0.42 2.50
CA ALA A 75 7.28 0.99 2.91
C ALA A 75 7.52 2.32 2.19
N GLY A 76 6.88 3.39 2.66
CA GLY A 76 7.20 4.74 2.23
C GLY A 76 8.53 5.23 2.80
N THR A 77 8.92 6.43 2.41
CA THR A 77 10.02 7.18 3.02
C THR A 77 9.57 8.58 3.42
N GLU A 78 10.37 9.28 4.22
CA GLU A 78 10.10 10.67 4.62
C GLU A 78 9.87 11.60 3.41
N THR A 79 10.57 11.35 2.30
CA THR A 79 10.46 12.15 1.06
C THR A 79 9.49 11.57 0.04
N ASP A 80 9.07 10.31 0.19
CA ASP A 80 8.27 9.61 -0.81
C ASP A 80 7.33 8.57 -0.17
N SER A 81 6.14 9.02 0.21
CA SER A 81 5.15 8.22 0.94
C SER A 81 4.42 7.21 0.06
N VAL A 82 3.90 6.13 0.67
CA VAL A 82 2.84 5.32 0.04
C VAL A 82 1.50 6.00 0.29
N ILE A 83 0.70 6.22 -0.75
CA ILE A 83 -0.56 6.97 -0.66
C ILE A 83 -1.74 6.06 -0.97
N PHE A 84 -2.69 5.97 -0.04
CA PHE A 84 -4.00 5.35 -0.22
C PHE A 84 -5.06 6.46 -0.21
N ASN A 85 -5.68 6.70 -1.36
CA ASN A 85 -6.66 7.77 -1.55
C ASN A 85 -7.71 7.38 -2.61
N VAL A 86 -8.73 8.21 -2.78
CA VAL A 86 -9.72 8.08 -3.85
C VAL A 86 -9.27 8.74 -5.15
N ASN A 87 -9.73 8.21 -6.28
CA ASN A 87 -9.57 8.84 -7.59
C ASN A 87 -10.42 10.14 -7.69
N THR A 88 -10.12 10.99 -8.67
CA THR A 88 -10.91 12.18 -8.97
C THR A 88 -12.37 11.82 -9.23
N GLY A 89 -13.29 12.52 -8.57
CA GLY A 89 -14.73 12.29 -8.70
C GLY A 89 -15.28 11.20 -7.77
N VAL A 90 -14.42 10.48 -7.04
CA VAL A 90 -14.84 9.49 -6.05
C VAL A 90 -14.89 10.14 -4.67
N SER A 91 -15.98 9.91 -3.94
CA SER A 91 -16.18 10.54 -2.63
C SER A 91 -15.37 9.84 -1.54
N TYR A 92 -15.53 8.51 -1.44
CA TYR A 92 -14.94 7.70 -0.39
C TYR A 92 -14.60 6.27 -0.85
N TRP A 93 -13.81 5.56 -0.04
CA TRP A 93 -13.52 4.13 -0.14
C TRP A 93 -13.71 3.44 1.21
N ASP A 94 -13.67 2.11 1.27
CA ASP A 94 -14.04 1.39 2.50
C ASP A 94 -12.91 1.35 3.54
N GLY A 95 -11.66 1.44 3.09
CA GLY A 95 -10.47 1.52 3.94
C GLY A 95 -9.60 0.26 3.94
N ILE A 96 -8.64 0.21 4.86
CA ILE A 96 -7.74 -0.94 5.03
C ILE A 96 -8.20 -1.77 6.23
N HIS A 97 -8.41 -3.06 6.02
CA HIS A 97 -8.91 -3.98 7.04
C HIS A 97 -7.89 -5.10 7.28
N PHE A 98 -7.19 -5.05 8.42
CA PHE A 98 -6.28 -6.11 8.85
C PHE A 98 -7.04 -7.17 9.62
N HIS A 99 -7.00 -8.41 9.13
CA HIS A 99 -7.71 -9.54 9.70
C HIS A 99 -6.75 -10.59 10.27
N ASN A 100 -7.10 -11.09 11.44
CA ASN A 100 -6.52 -12.27 12.08
C ASN A 100 -5.04 -12.10 12.48
N PRO A 101 -4.50 -12.99 13.33
CA PRO A 101 -3.13 -12.85 13.82
C PRO A 101 -2.06 -12.90 12.71
N THR A 102 -2.34 -13.55 11.59
CA THR A 102 -1.45 -13.64 10.43
C THR A 102 -1.08 -12.28 9.85
N SER A 103 -1.98 -11.30 9.92
CA SER A 103 -1.70 -9.94 9.44
C SER A 103 -0.91 -9.08 10.42
N SER A 104 -0.57 -9.58 11.60
CA SER A 104 0.11 -8.83 12.66
C SER A 104 1.56 -8.47 12.37
N SER A 105 2.24 -9.20 11.47
CA SER A 105 3.59 -8.82 11.02
C SER A 105 3.57 -7.79 9.88
N SER A 106 2.39 -7.26 9.53
CA SER A 106 2.29 -6.17 8.55
C SER A 106 2.88 -4.86 9.09
N ILE A 107 3.40 -4.05 8.17
CA ILE A 107 4.06 -2.78 8.46
C ILE A 107 3.50 -1.72 7.51
N LEU A 108 3.10 -0.59 8.09
CA LEU A 108 2.79 0.64 7.38
C LEU A 108 3.74 1.69 7.90
N GLU A 109 4.67 2.12 7.04
CA GLU A 109 5.66 3.13 7.36
C GLU A 109 5.62 4.27 6.33
N TYR A 110 5.63 5.53 6.80
CA TYR A 110 5.51 6.72 5.94
C TYR A 110 4.35 6.62 4.92
N CYS A 111 3.17 6.22 5.40
CA CYS A 111 1.96 6.10 4.58
C CYS A 111 1.00 7.28 4.81
N LEU A 112 0.27 7.66 3.76
CA LEU A 112 -0.90 8.54 3.84
C LEU A 112 -2.17 7.71 3.58
N VAL A 113 -3.07 7.65 4.56
CA VAL A 113 -4.38 6.99 4.43
C VAL A 113 -5.48 8.04 4.60
N ARG A 114 -6.27 8.27 3.55
CA ARG A 114 -7.30 9.31 3.56
C ARG A 114 -8.55 8.98 2.75
N LYS A 115 -9.65 9.68 3.04
CA LYS A 115 -10.93 9.61 2.31
C LYS A 115 -11.67 8.28 2.44
N SER A 116 -11.49 7.50 3.50
CA SER A 116 -12.39 6.37 3.80
C SER A 116 -13.72 6.86 4.40
N ASN A 117 -14.86 6.19 4.16
CA ASN A 117 -16.16 6.48 4.82
C ASN A 117 -16.53 5.51 5.96
N ASN A 118 -15.78 4.42 6.12
CA ASN A 118 -16.07 3.37 7.09
C ASN A 118 -15.02 3.33 8.21
N ARG A 119 -13.78 2.95 7.91
CA ARG A 119 -12.60 3.09 8.80
C ARG A 119 -11.36 3.31 7.95
N GLY A 120 -10.59 4.37 8.21
CA GLY A 120 -9.31 4.57 7.50
C GLY A 120 -8.40 3.33 7.58
N ILE A 121 -8.22 2.82 8.80
CA ILE A 121 -7.55 1.54 9.08
C ILE A 121 -8.35 0.84 10.20
N SER A 122 -8.60 -0.46 10.05
CA SER A 122 -9.22 -1.29 11.10
C SER A 122 -8.41 -2.55 11.37
N LEU A 123 -8.38 -2.96 12.64
CA LEU A 123 -7.58 -4.05 13.15
C LEU A 123 -8.53 -5.06 13.82
N VAL A 124 -8.73 -6.22 13.20
CA VAL A 124 -9.58 -7.30 13.71
C VAL A 124 -8.70 -8.47 14.10
N MET A 125 -8.46 -8.65 15.40
CA MET A 125 -7.56 -9.67 15.94
C MET A 125 -6.15 -9.64 15.31
N SER A 126 -5.65 -8.44 15.02
CA SER A 126 -4.38 -8.18 14.35
C SER A 126 -3.62 -7.06 15.05
N SER A 127 -2.30 -7.04 14.89
CA SER A 127 -1.43 -6.01 15.50
C SER A 127 -0.31 -5.53 14.56
N PRO A 128 -0.63 -4.99 13.37
CA PRO A 128 0.38 -4.43 12.47
C PRO A 128 1.15 -3.28 13.13
N THR A 129 2.39 -3.06 12.69
CA THR A 129 3.14 -1.85 13.07
C THR A 129 2.75 -0.70 12.16
N ILE A 130 2.31 0.42 12.75
CA ILE A 130 1.95 1.65 12.03
C ILE A 130 2.84 2.77 12.57
N SER A 131 3.80 3.24 11.77
CA SER A 131 4.81 4.23 12.18
C SER A 131 4.96 5.33 11.13
N HIS A 132 5.18 6.58 11.57
CA HIS A 132 5.38 7.73 10.67
C HIS A 132 4.25 7.95 9.62
N CYS A 133 3.05 7.45 9.89
CA CYS A 133 1.90 7.56 8.99
C CYS A 133 1.04 8.78 9.29
N ARG A 134 0.41 9.32 8.25
CA ARG A 134 -0.64 10.34 8.34
C ARG A 134 -1.98 9.71 8.01
N ILE A 135 -2.89 9.68 8.98
CA ILE A 135 -4.25 9.17 8.83
C ILE A 135 -5.19 10.37 8.95
N GLN A 136 -5.81 10.80 7.85
CA GLN A 136 -6.60 12.04 7.82
C GLN A 136 -7.83 11.95 6.93
N ASP A 137 -8.80 12.85 7.11
CA ASP A 137 -9.98 12.96 6.24
C ASP A 137 -10.74 11.64 6.05
N ASN A 138 -10.70 10.75 7.05
CA ASN A 138 -11.46 9.50 7.10
C ASN A 138 -12.70 9.71 7.98
N LEU A 139 -13.83 9.16 7.58
CA LEU A 139 -15.05 9.12 8.36
C LEU A 139 -15.22 7.73 8.96
N ALA A 140 -15.78 7.69 10.16
CA ALA A 140 -16.27 6.47 10.79
C ALA A 140 -17.78 6.61 10.95
N SER A 141 -18.49 6.42 9.84
CA SER A 141 -19.94 6.49 9.83
C SER A 141 -20.47 5.23 10.52
N TYR A 142 -20.94 5.36 11.76
CA TYR A 142 -21.69 4.28 12.41
C TYR A 142 -23.03 4.15 11.68
N SER A 143 -23.20 3.07 10.90
CA SER A 143 -24.52 2.55 10.58
C SER A 143 -24.99 1.55 11.64
#